data_AF-A0AAX4HLU9-F1
#
_entry.id   AF-A0AAX4HLU9-F1
#
_cell.length_a   1.000
_cell.length_b   1.000
_cell.length_c   1.000
_cell.angle_alpha   90.00
_cell.angle_beta   90.00
_cell.angle_gamma   90.00
#
_symmetry.space_group_name_H-M   'P 1'
#
loop_
_entity.id
_entity.type
_entity.pdbx_description
1 polymer ?
#
loop_
_entity_poly.entity_id
_entity_poly.type
_entity_poly.pdbx_seq_one_letter_code
_entity_poly.pdbx_strand_id
1 'polypeptide(L)'
;MKFLSFSLLLILISCTNGPVRQDVDDAPYRTSGLEQFFLPELPTWANTSASGQCFKKHNFQYLDFSKLSSTYQLKYPELVELQAQYNERLESYFRSTAVRFVKPVEEAAFFSNTLENVRGGVKHFKIPNGVREVEVIWLDGYIASNKVDQIKQMAQTSRFDERLPVIFSSCLSKQDLNQWLVENDLDQVGFHSLTAEWLNPYSSDLSMKPGLRVEIKKLMGDNVKVKFLIPNEIILPTEIVL
;
A
#
# COMPACT_ATOMS: atom_id res chain seq x y z
N MET A 1 -10.68 73.95 2.51
CA MET A 1 -9.73 73.45 1.49
C MET A 1 -8.50 72.71 2.06
N LYS A 2 -8.42 72.37 3.36
CA LYS A 2 -7.28 71.60 3.92
C LYS A 2 -7.48 70.08 3.93
N PHE A 3 -8.73 69.60 3.82
CA PHE A 3 -9.04 68.16 3.82
C PHE A 3 -8.88 67.47 2.46
N LEU A 4 -8.88 68.22 1.35
CA LEU A 4 -8.69 67.64 0.02
C LEU A 4 -7.25 67.16 -0.23
N SER A 5 -6.28 67.79 0.44
CA SER A 5 -4.86 67.46 0.31
C SER A 5 -4.49 66.13 0.98
N PHE A 6 -5.26 65.69 1.98
CA PHE A 6 -4.99 64.46 2.74
C PHE A 6 -5.51 63.21 2.02
N SER A 7 -6.63 63.32 1.29
CA SER A 7 -7.16 62.22 0.48
C SER A 7 -6.30 61.91 -0.75
N LEU A 8 -5.60 62.90 -1.31
CA LEU A 8 -4.71 62.68 -2.46
C LEU A 8 -3.43 61.91 -2.06
N LEU A 9 -2.96 62.07 -0.81
CA LEU A 9 -1.76 61.40 -0.31
C LEU A 9 -2.01 59.90 -0.03
N LEU A 10 -3.24 59.53 0.35
CA LEU A 10 -3.63 58.13 0.63
C LEU A 10 -3.74 57.27 -0.63
N ILE A 11 -4.00 57.88 -1.80
CA ILE A 11 -4.11 57.14 -3.07
C ILE A 11 -2.73 56.76 -3.61
N LEU A 12 -1.67 57.52 -3.27
CA LEU A 12 -0.31 57.29 -3.77
C LEU A 12 0.46 56.19 -3.02
N ILE A 13 -0.06 55.69 -1.89
CA ILE A 13 0.60 54.62 -1.11
C ILE A 13 0.10 53.22 -1.54
N SER A 14 -0.89 53.14 -2.44
CA SER A 14 -1.45 51.87 -2.92
C SER A 14 -0.72 51.31 -4.16
N CYS A 15 0.60 51.46 -4.22
CA CYS A 15 1.44 50.62 -5.07
C CYS A 15 1.81 49.36 -4.26
N THR A 16 0.86 48.44 -4.20
CA THR A 16 1.15 47.07 -3.79
C THR A 16 2.09 46.47 -4.83
N ASN A 17 3.33 46.17 -4.44
CA ASN A 17 4.12 45.20 -5.19
C ASN A 17 3.25 43.95 -5.32
N GLY A 18 2.81 43.65 -6.56
CA GLY A 18 2.15 42.38 -6.83
C GLY A 18 3.04 41.24 -6.32
N PRO A 19 2.47 40.09 -5.92
CA PRO A 19 3.27 38.97 -5.47
C PRO A 19 4.35 38.72 -6.51
N VAL A 20 5.61 38.95 -6.13
CA VAL A 20 6.75 38.58 -6.96
C VAL A 20 6.56 37.09 -7.15
N ARG A 21 6.29 36.66 -8.39
CA ARG A 21 6.45 35.27 -8.74
C ARG A 21 7.91 34.98 -8.45
N GLN A 22 8.16 34.35 -7.32
CA GLN A 22 9.40 33.67 -7.10
C GLN A 22 9.38 32.59 -8.15
N ASP A 23 10.07 32.84 -9.27
CA ASP A 23 10.36 31.78 -10.23
C ASP A 23 11.00 30.68 -9.39
N VAL A 24 10.25 29.59 -9.22
CA VAL A 24 10.76 28.36 -8.65
C VAL A 24 12.00 28.09 -9.49
N ASP A 25 13.18 28.10 -8.87
CA ASP A 25 14.48 27.94 -9.53
C ASP A 25 14.31 27.15 -10.83
N ASP A 26 14.61 27.78 -11.97
CA ASP A 26 14.71 27.17 -13.31
C ASP A 26 15.81 26.08 -13.38
N ALA A 27 16.20 25.52 -12.23
CA ALA A 27 16.92 24.28 -12.17
C ALA A 27 16.05 23.21 -12.85
N PRO A 28 16.50 22.63 -13.97
CA PRO A 28 15.76 21.57 -14.62
C PRO A 28 15.52 20.47 -13.60
N TYR A 29 14.26 20.07 -13.41
CA TYR A 29 13.90 18.96 -12.54
C TYR A 29 14.74 17.74 -12.93
N ARG A 30 15.72 17.40 -12.09
CA ARG A 30 16.57 16.24 -12.31
C ARG A 30 15.83 15.03 -11.80
N THR A 31 15.19 14.33 -12.75
CA THR A 31 14.58 13.02 -12.51
C THR A 31 15.62 12.03 -12.06
N SER A 32 15.23 11.07 -11.22
CA SER A 32 16.08 9.94 -10.86
C SER A 32 16.18 8.90 -11.99
N GLY A 33 15.25 8.93 -12.95
CA GLY A 33 15.08 7.92 -14.00
C GLY A 33 14.27 6.71 -13.52
N LEU A 34 13.87 6.66 -12.25
CA LEU A 34 13.08 5.57 -11.68
C LEU A 34 11.59 5.75 -11.90
N GLU A 35 11.14 6.98 -12.18
CA GLU A 35 9.77 7.36 -12.52
C GLU A 35 9.20 6.43 -13.60
N GLN A 36 10.09 5.94 -14.46
CA GLN A 36 9.82 5.02 -15.55
C GLN A 36 9.32 3.62 -15.12
N PHE A 37 9.56 3.20 -13.87
CA PHE A 37 9.16 1.91 -13.30
C PHE A 37 7.87 2.00 -12.47
N PHE A 38 7.28 3.19 -12.40
CA PHE A 38 6.06 3.44 -11.66
C PHE A 38 4.89 3.57 -12.63
N LEU A 39 3.75 3.02 -12.23
CA LEU A 39 2.49 3.35 -12.87
C LEU A 39 2.03 4.74 -12.42
N PRO A 40 1.14 5.39 -13.20
CA PRO A 40 0.48 6.60 -12.75
C PRO A 40 -0.22 6.40 -11.41
N GLU A 41 -0.11 7.39 -10.52
CA GLU A 41 -0.81 7.38 -9.25
C GLU A 41 -2.32 7.28 -9.45
N LEU A 42 -2.99 6.44 -8.65
CA LEU A 42 -4.44 6.38 -8.65
C LEU A 42 -5.00 7.63 -7.98
N PRO A 43 -6.00 8.30 -8.59
CA PRO A 43 -6.67 9.39 -7.91
C PRO A 43 -7.47 8.86 -6.72
N THR A 44 -7.63 9.69 -5.69
CA THR A 44 -8.26 9.30 -4.42
C THR A 44 -9.67 8.72 -4.59
N TRP A 45 -10.45 9.22 -5.56
CA TRP A 45 -11.80 8.70 -5.85
C TRP A 45 -11.79 7.29 -6.46
N ALA A 46 -10.70 6.87 -7.09
CA ALA A 46 -10.53 5.53 -7.67
C ALA A 46 -9.86 4.55 -6.70
N ASN A 47 -9.31 5.03 -5.59
CA ASN A 47 -8.56 4.25 -4.61
C ASN A 47 -9.51 3.51 -3.65
N THR A 48 -10.28 2.57 -4.20
CA THR A 48 -11.32 1.81 -3.50
C THR A 48 -11.03 0.31 -3.51
N SER A 49 -11.60 -0.41 -2.56
CA SER A 49 -11.83 -1.86 -2.68
C SER A 49 -13.33 -2.10 -2.81
N ALA A 50 -13.71 -2.79 -3.88
CA ALA A 50 -15.11 -3.12 -4.13
C ALA A 50 -15.58 -4.24 -3.19
N SER A 51 -14.76 -5.26 -2.92
CA SER A 51 -15.14 -6.34 -1.99
C SER A 51 -15.14 -5.86 -0.55
N GLY A 52 -14.15 -5.08 -0.14
CA GLY A 52 -14.05 -4.49 1.20
C GLY A 52 -14.97 -3.28 1.43
N GLN A 53 -15.67 -2.81 0.39
CA GLN A 53 -16.60 -1.67 0.43
C GLN A 53 -16.01 -0.41 1.09
N CYS A 54 -14.75 -0.11 0.78
CA CYS A 54 -13.99 0.93 1.45
C CYS A 54 -13.22 1.82 0.47
N PHE A 55 -12.95 3.06 0.91
CA PHE A 55 -11.90 3.90 0.34
C PHE A 55 -10.62 3.67 1.13
N LYS A 56 -9.53 3.39 0.43
CA LYS A 56 -8.22 3.24 1.06
C LYS A 56 -7.76 4.63 1.54
N LYS A 57 -7.34 4.70 2.81
CA LYS A 57 -6.85 5.96 3.40
C LYS A 57 -5.53 6.43 2.81
N HIS A 58 -4.74 5.48 2.31
CA HIS A 58 -3.41 5.70 1.77
C HIS A 58 -3.39 5.46 0.27
N ASN A 59 -2.70 6.34 -0.45
CA ASN A 59 -2.36 6.10 -1.84
C ASN A 59 -1.14 5.18 -1.88
N PHE A 60 -1.24 4.12 -2.67
CA PHE A 60 -0.16 3.18 -2.88
C PHE A 60 0.48 3.45 -4.24
N GLN A 61 1.81 3.40 -4.27
CA GLN A 61 2.57 3.48 -5.48
C GLN A 61 2.61 2.11 -6.16
N TYR A 62 2.02 2.03 -7.35
CA TYR A 62 2.03 0.80 -8.15
C TYR A 62 3.23 0.77 -9.09
N LEU A 63 3.83 -0.41 -9.24
CA LEU A 63 5.00 -0.60 -10.08
C LEU A 63 4.63 -1.18 -11.45
N ASP A 64 5.38 -0.81 -12.48
CA ASP A 64 5.30 -1.42 -13.80
C ASP A 64 6.05 -2.77 -13.80
N PHE A 65 5.30 -3.85 -13.55
CA PHE A 65 5.85 -5.19 -13.46
C PHE A 65 6.45 -5.68 -14.79
N SER A 66 5.88 -5.28 -15.92
CA SER A 66 6.40 -5.68 -17.23
C SER A 66 7.79 -5.11 -17.44
N LYS A 67 7.95 -3.82 -17.16
CA LYS A 67 9.23 -3.13 -17.31
C LYS A 67 10.26 -3.59 -16.29
N LEU A 68 9.87 -3.73 -15.03
CA LEU A 68 10.76 -4.24 -13.97
C LEU A 68 11.23 -5.66 -14.26
N SER A 69 10.34 -6.54 -14.72
CA SER A 69 10.73 -7.90 -15.09
C SER A 69 11.70 -7.89 -16.28
N SER A 70 11.45 -7.08 -17.31
CA SER A 70 12.36 -6.99 -18.46
C SER A 70 13.76 -6.45 -18.11
N THR A 71 13.83 -5.55 -17.13
CA THR A 71 15.07 -4.86 -16.74
C THR A 71 15.87 -5.64 -15.69
N TYR A 72 15.18 -6.18 -14.68
CA TYR A 72 15.80 -6.81 -13.51
C TYR A 72 15.56 -8.32 -13.41
N GLN A 73 14.84 -8.90 -14.37
CA GLN A 73 14.54 -10.34 -14.44
C GLN A 73 13.80 -10.89 -13.21
N LEU A 74 13.02 -10.03 -12.54
CA LEU A 74 12.21 -10.41 -11.40
C LEU A 74 10.98 -11.21 -11.83
N LYS A 75 10.63 -12.21 -11.04
CA LYS A 75 9.40 -13.01 -11.16
C LYS A 75 8.25 -12.33 -10.44
N TYR A 76 7.02 -12.74 -10.75
CA TYR A 76 5.81 -12.20 -10.14
C TYR A 76 5.87 -12.07 -8.61
N PRO A 77 6.27 -13.10 -7.82
CA PRO A 77 6.30 -12.96 -6.37
C PRO A 77 7.31 -11.92 -5.87
N GLU A 78 8.43 -11.78 -6.58
CA GLU A 78 9.47 -10.80 -6.25
C GLU A 78 9.00 -9.37 -6.60
N LEU A 79 8.25 -9.21 -7.68
CA LEU A 79 7.67 -7.92 -8.08
C LEU A 79 6.59 -7.45 -7.09
N VAL A 80 5.70 -8.36 -6.66
CA VAL A 80 4.71 -8.06 -5.62
C VAL A 80 5.38 -7.70 -4.30
N GLU A 81 6.39 -8.47 -3.90
CA GLU A 81 7.18 -8.21 -2.70
C GLU A 81 7.87 -6.84 -2.77
N LEU A 82 8.51 -6.50 -3.89
CA LEU A 82 9.15 -5.21 -4.11
C LEU A 82 8.16 -4.05 -3.95
N GLN A 83 6.98 -4.16 -4.56
CA GLN A 83 5.93 -3.15 -4.43
C GLN A 83 5.46 -3.01 -2.98
N ALA A 84 5.21 -4.13 -2.31
CA ALA A 84 4.73 -4.13 -0.93
C ALA A 84 5.75 -3.48 0.01
N GLN A 85 7.01 -3.94 -0.04
CA GLN A 85 8.09 -3.40 0.80
C GLN A 85 8.36 -1.91 0.51
N TYR A 86 8.28 -1.50 -0.76
CA TYR A 86 8.46 -0.09 -1.12
C TYR A 86 7.36 0.79 -0.54
N ASN A 87 6.10 0.38 -0.64
CA ASN A 87 4.97 1.11 -0.06
C ASN A 87 5.02 1.16 1.47
N GLU A 88 5.39 0.07 2.14
CA GLU A 88 5.57 0.05 3.59
C GLU A 88 6.65 1.06 4.04
N ARG A 89 7.75 1.16 3.26
CA ARG A 89 8.83 2.11 3.53
C ARG A 89 8.40 3.55 3.31
N LEU A 90 7.65 3.82 2.24
CA LEU A 90 7.07 5.14 1.98
C LEU A 90 6.13 5.57 3.09
N GLU A 91 5.23 4.68 3.52
CA GLU A 91 4.31 4.99 4.62
C GLU A 91 5.07 5.29 5.91
N SER A 92 6.08 4.49 6.23
CA SER A 92 6.93 4.70 7.41
C SER A 92 7.67 6.04 7.37
N TYR A 93 8.17 6.43 6.19
CA TYR A 93 8.79 7.74 5.98
C TYR A 93 7.79 8.88 6.19
N PHE A 94 6.58 8.78 5.63
CA PHE A 94 5.57 9.82 5.82
C PHE A 94 5.09 9.88 7.27
N ARG A 95 4.94 8.77 7.98
CA ARG A 95 4.56 8.81 9.41
C ARG A 95 5.62 9.46 10.29
N SER A 96 6.90 9.34 9.93
CA SER A 96 8.03 9.89 10.70
C SER A 96 8.40 11.33 10.32
N THR A 97 7.82 11.90 9.27
CA THR A 97 8.14 13.24 8.77
C THR A 97 6.91 14.13 8.65
N ALA A 98 7.10 15.43 8.86
CA ALA A 98 6.03 16.42 8.63
C ALA A 98 5.77 16.65 7.12
N VAL A 99 6.76 16.35 6.28
CA VAL A 99 6.71 16.58 4.84
C VAL A 99 6.11 15.36 4.15
N ARG A 100 5.07 15.58 3.34
CA ARG A 100 4.37 14.53 2.57
C ARG A 100 4.88 14.45 1.13
N PHE A 101 6.19 14.50 0.96
CA PHE A 101 6.86 14.41 -0.33
C PHE A 101 8.24 13.76 -0.16
N VAL A 102 8.62 12.89 -1.09
CA VAL A 102 9.93 12.23 -1.11
C VAL A 102 10.78 12.88 -2.20
N LYS A 103 11.99 13.30 -1.86
CA LYS A 103 12.89 13.89 -2.87
C LYS A 103 13.34 12.81 -3.86
N PRO A 104 13.60 13.14 -5.14
CA PRO A 104 14.01 12.14 -6.15
C PRO A 104 15.21 11.29 -5.73
N VAL A 105 16.17 11.87 -5.01
CA VAL A 105 17.35 11.14 -4.49
C VAL A 105 16.95 10.12 -3.41
N GLU A 106 16.01 10.48 -2.53
CA GLU A 106 15.52 9.62 -1.46
C GLU A 106 14.64 8.50 -2.03
N GLU A 107 13.78 8.83 -2.99
CA GLU A 107 12.97 7.87 -3.73
C GLU A 107 13.88 6.84 -4.43
N ALA A 108 14.97 7.31 -5.02
CA ALA A 108 15.93 6.43 -5.67
C ALA A 108 16.66 5.51 -4.71
N ALA A 109 17.06 6.04 -3.56
CA ALA A 109 17.63 5.22 -2.50
C ALA A 109 16.61 4.21 -1.97
N PHE A 110 15.34 4.59 -1.81
CA PHE A 110 14.30 3.69 -1.30
C PHE A 110 14.07 2.54 -2.28
N PHE A 111 13.84 2.85 -3.55
CA PHE A 111 13.63 1.87 -4.58
C PHE A 111 14.83 0.92 -4.72
N SER A 112 16.06 1.46 -4.83
CA SER A 112 17.26 0.65 -5.05
C SER A 112 17.53 -0.29 -3.88
N ASN A 113 17.42 0.19 -2.65
CA ASN A 113 17.62 -0.63 -1.46
C ASN A 113 16.56 -1.73 -1.36
N THR A 114 15.29 -1.43 -1.64
CA THR A 114 14.22 -2.43 -1.62
C THR A 114 14.42 -3.47 -2.73
N LEU A 115 14.82 -3.03 -3.92
CA LEU A 115 15.15 -3.93 -5.04
C LEU A 115 16.29 -4.87 -4.67
N GLU A 116 17.38 -4.36 -4.07
CA GLU A 116 18.51 -5.18 -3.62
C GLU A 116 18.09 -6.19 -2.55
N ASN A 117 17.28 -5.78 -1.57
CA ASN A 117 16.74 -6.67 -0.54
C ASN A 117 15.93 -7.83 -1.15
N VAL A 118 15.00 -7.51 -2.04
CA VAL A 118 14.15 -8.52 -2.69
C VAL A 118 14.99 -9.46 -3.56
N ARG A 119 15.96 -8.94 -4.33
CA ARG A 119 16.90 -9.75 -5.11
C ARG A 119 17.79 -10.63 -4.23
N GLY A 120 18.13 -10.15 -3.04
CA GLY A 120 18.81 -10.92 -2.00
C GLY A 120 17.93 -11.97 -1.33
N GLY A 121 16.65 -12.07 -1.70
CA GLY A 121 15.69 -13.04 -1.16
C GLY A 121 15.04 -12.61 0.17
N VAL A 122 15.17 -11.34 0.56
CA VAL A 122 14.48 -10.79 1.74
C VAL A 122 12.99 -10.65 1.43
N LYS A 123 12.16 -11.33 2.22
CA LYS A 123 10.70 -11.32 2.10
C LYS A 123 10.07 -10.91 3.42
N HIS A 124 9.14 -9.97 3.38
CA HIS A 124 8.22 -9.63 4.47
C HIS A 124 7.15 -10.70 4.62
N PHE A 125 6.66 -11.27 3.52
CA PHE A 125 5.71 -12.38 3.57
C PHE A 125 6.41 -13.70 3.26
N LYS A 126 6.63 -14.51 4.30
CA LYS A 126 7.25 -15.82 4.20
C LYS A 126 6.41 -16.86 4.93
N ILE A 127 6.01 -17.88 4.18
CA ILE A 127 5.42 -19.09 4.76
C ILE A 127 6.55 -19.98 5.29
N PRO A 128 6.50 -20.42 6.57
CA PRO A 128 7.50 -21.33 7.11
C PRO A 128 7.58 -22.66 6.37
N ASN A 129 8.77 -23.26 6.33
CA ASN A 129 8.97 -24.56 5.71
C ASN A 129 8.13 -25.64 6.42
N GLY A 130 7.45 -26.49 5.65
CA GLY A 130 6.63 -27.57 6.19
C GLY A 130 5.15 -27.24 6.37
N VAL A 131 4.75 -25.96 6.27
CA VAL A 131 3.34 -25.56 6.26
C VAL A 131 2.70 -26.00 4.95
N ARG A 132 1.63 -26.82 5.06
CA ARG A 132 0.87 -27.33 3.90
C ARG A 132 -0.48 -26.65 3.72
N GLU A 133 -1.02 -26.05 4.77
CA GLU A 133 -2.31 -25.36 4.75
C GLU A 133 -2.18 -24.01 5.48
N VAL A 134 -2.74 -22.97 4.87
CA VAL A 134 -2.83 -21.62 5.41
C VAL A 134 -4.29 -21.19 5.47
N GLU A 135 -4.66 -20.51 6.54
CA GLU A 135 -6.01 -19.97 6.69
C GLU A 135 -5.97 -18.46 6.50
N VAL A 136 -6.57 -17.99 5.40
CA VAL A 136 -6.65 -16.57 5.05
C VAL A 136 -7.95 -16.00 5.60
N ILE A 137 -7.84 -15.16 6.62
CA ILE A 137 -8.95 -14.46 7.27
C ILE A 137 -9.16 -13.14 6.54
N TRP A 138 -10.30 -12.99 5.90
CA TRP A 138 -10.63 -11.73 5.22
C TRP A 138 -11.25 -10.74 6.20
N LEU A 139 -10.41 -9.84 6.72
CA LEU A 139 -10.77 -8.90 7.78
C LEU A 139 -11.92 -7.97 7.39
N ASP A 140 -11.86 -7.38 6.18
CA ASP A 140 -12.83 -6.36 5.78
C ASP A 140 -14.26 -6.92 5.77
N GLY A 141 -14.42 -8.19 5.38
CA GLY A 141 -15.71 -8.88 5.45
C GLY A 141 -16.24 -9.02 6.88
N TYR A 142 -15.38 -9.37 7.85
CA TYR A 142 -15.79 -9.43 9.25
C TYR A 142 -16.13 -8.07 9.85
N ILE A 143 -15.42 -7.01 9.44
CA ILE A 143 -15.75 -5.63 9.84
C ILE A 143 -17.11 -5.24 9.25
N ALA A 144 -17.32 -5.43 7.95
CA ALA A 144 -18.56 -5.08 7.26
C ALA A 144 -19.79 -5.83 7.81
N SER A 145 -19.64 -7.09 8.20
CA SER A 145 -20.71 -7.88 8.83
C SER A 145 -20.84 -7.69 10.34
N ASN A 146 -20.06 -6.81 10.98
CA ASN A 146 -20.02 -6.65 12.44
C ASN A 146 -19.80 -7.99 13.19
N LYS A 147 -18.89 -8.82 12.66
CA LYS A 147 -18.57 -10.18 13.16
C LYS A 147 -17.13 -10.31 13.64
N VAL A 148 -16.47 -9.20 13.96
CA VAL A 148 -15.07 -9.16 14.44
C VAL A 148 -14.85 -10.08 15.65
N ASP A 149 -15.83 -10.21 16.54
CA ASP A 149 -15.76 -11.11 17.69
C ASP A 149 -15.53 -12.58 17.31
N GLN A 150 -15.91 -13.00 16.11
CA GLN A 150 -15.61 -14.36 15.62
C GLN A 150 -14.11 -14.55 15.38
N ILE A 151 -13.39 -13.53 14.92
CA ILE A 151 -11.93 -13.57 14.80
C ILE A 151 -11.30 -13.72 16.18
N LYS A 152 -11.78 -12.95 17.17
CA LYS A 152 -11.33 -13.04 18.56
C LYS A 152 -11.57 -14.41 19.18
N GLN A 153 -12.76 -14.99 18.94
CA GLN A 153 -13.08 -16.35 19.38
C GLN A 153 -12.16 -17.37 18.73
N MET A 154 -11.89 -17.27 17.42
CA MET A 154 -10.94 -18.18 16.75
C MET A 154 -9.53 -18.04 17.32
N ALA A 155 -9.07 -16.82 17.62
CA ALA A 155 -7.77 -16.54 18.22
C ALA A 155 -7.60 -17.13 19.62
N GLN A 156 -8.69 -17.28 20.38
CA GLN A 156 -8.67 -17.92 21.71
C GLN A 156 -8.63 -19.45 21.65
N THR A 157 -8.83 -20.05 20.48
CA THR A 157 -8.74 -21.50 20.28
C THR A 157 -7.35 -21.91 19.79
N SER A 158 -6.95 -23.16 20.03
CA SER A 158 -5.70 -23.74 19.51
C SER A 158 -5.67 -23.94 17.99
N ARG A 159 -6.61 -23.34 17.25
CA ARG A 159 -6.75 -23.50 15.80
C ARG A 159 -5.52 -23.01 15.04
N PHE A 160 -4.93 -21.91 15.51
CA PHE A 160 -3.78 -21.27 14.86
C PHE A 160 -2.43 -21.87 15.26
N ASP A 161 -2.42 -22.80 16.22
CA ASP A 161 -1.21 -23.56 16.57
C ASP A 161 -0.85 -24.57 15.47
N GLU A 162 -1.86 -25.12 14.78
CA GLU A 162 -1.70 -26.15 13.74
C GLU A 162 -1.75 -25.59 12.31
N ARG A 163 -2.36 -24.41 12.12
CA ARG A 163 -2.58 -23.78 10.81
C ARG A 163 -2.10 -22.36 10.85
N LEU A 164 -1.28 -21.98 9.86
CA LEU A 164 -0.73 -20.63 9.80
C LEU A 164 -1.83 -19.61 9.49
N PRO A 165 -2.11 -18.66 10.40
CA PRO A 165 -3.14 -17.67 10.16
C PRO A 165 -2.58 -16.50 9.36
N VAL A 166 -3.23 -16.20 8.25
CA VAL A 166 -2.94 -15.04 7.41
C VAL A 166 -4.12 -14.09 7.51
N ILE A 167 -3.93 -12.89 8.04
CA ILE A 167 -4.95 -11.87 8.04
C ILE A 167 -4.82 -11.04 6.76
N PHE A 168 -5.92 -10.90 6.03
CA PHE A 168 -5.99 -10.14 4.80
C PHE A 168 -6.92 -8.94 4.92
N SER A 169 -6.42 -7.76 4.57
CA SER A 169 -7.24 -6.57 4.35
C SER A 169 -6.90 -5.94 2.99
N SER A 170 -7.94 -5.68 2.22
CA SER A 170 -7.90 -4.90 0.98
C SER A 170 -8.01 -3.39 1.21
N CYS A 171 -8.37 -2.98 2.43
CA CYS A 171 -8.65 -1.61 2.82
C CYS A 171 -7.50 -0.95 3.60
N LEU A 172 -6.84 -1.73 4.45
CA LEU A 172 -5.84 -1.23 5.40
C LEU A 172 -4.43 -1.36 4.84
N SER A 173 -3.59 -0.38 5.17
CA SER A 173 -2.14 -0.52 5.08
C SER A 173 -1.64 -1.48 6.16
N LYS A 174 -0.39 -1.93 6.06
CA LYS A 174 0.21 -2.77 7.10
C LYS A 174 0.27 -2.06 8.45
N GLN A 175 0.58 -0.77 8.48
CA GLN A 175 0.62 -0.01 9.72
C GLN A 175 -0.78 0.13 10.33
N ASP A 176 -1.80 0.45 9.53
CA ASP A 176 -3.18 0.55 9.99
C ASP A 176 -3.72 -0.80 10.47
N LEU A 177 -3.36 -1.90 9.79
CA LEU A 177 -3.74 -3.24 10.20
C LEU A 177 -3.06 -3.65 11.51
N ASN A 178 -1.78 -3.34 11.69
CA ASN A 178 -1.08 -3.62 12.95
C ASN A 178 -1.70 -2.84 14.11
N GLN A 179 -2.03 -1.56 13.88
CA GLN A 179 -2.74 -0.74 14.87
C GLN A 179 -4.10 -1.36 15.21
N TRP A 180 -4.87 -1.78 14.20
CA TRP A 180 -6.16 -2.43 14.38
C TRP A 180 -6.04 -3.74 15.20
N LEU A 181 -5.00 -4.54 14.96
CA LEU A 181 -4.74 -5.77 15.71
C LEU A 181 -4.47 -5.48 17.19
N VAL A 182 -3.66 -4.46 17.50
CA VAL A 182 -3.39 -4.04 18.88
C VAL A 182 -4.66 -3.53 19.56
N GLU A 183 -5.44 -2.69 18.89
CA GLU A 183 -6.72 -2.16 19.41
C GLU A 183 -7.77 -3.24 19.68
N ASN A 184 -7.58 -4.44 19.12
CA ASN A 184 -8.50 -5.58 19.26
C ASN A 184 -7.93 -6.74 20.08
N ASP A 185 -6.79 -6.55 20.75
CA ASP A 185 -6.10 -7.59 21.54
C ASP A 185 -5.75 -8.85 20.71
N LEU A 186 -5.37 -8.65 19.45
CA LEU A 186 -5.08 -9.70 18.46
C LEU A 186 -3.62 -9.73 18.02
N ASP A 187 -2.77 -8.84 18.53
CA ASP A 187 -1.34 -8.74 18.22
C ASP A 187 -0.55 -9.97 18.68
N GLN A 188 -0.98 -10.63 19.76
CA GLN A 188 -0.32 -11.83 20.32
C GLN A 188 -0.54 -13.11 19.50
N VAL A 189 -1.47 -13.10 18.54
CA VAL A 189 -1.81 -14.29 17.72
C VAL A 189 -0.70 -14.62 16.71
N GLY A 190 0.14 -13.64 16.36
CA GLY A 190 1.21 -13.86 15.39
C GLY A 190 0.71 -13.99 13.95
N PHE A 191 -0.32 -13.22 13.57
CA PHE A 191 -0.83 -13.22 12.20
C PHE A 191 0.24 -12.82 11.19
N HIS A 192 0.31 -13.56 10.08
CA HIS A 192 0.96 -13.06 8.88
C HIS A 192 0.01 -12.08 8.17
N SER A 193 0.50 -10.91 7.77
CA SER A 193 -0.35 -9.89 7.15
C SER A 193 -0.22 -9.87 5.62
N LEU A 194 -1.37 -9.80 4.96
CA LEU A 194 -1.51 -9.39 3.58
C LEU A 194 -2.41 -8.16 3.54
N THR A 195 -1.88 -7.06 3.04
CA THR A 195 -2.52 -5.74 3.13
C THR A 195 -2.71 -5.13 1.75
N ALA A 196 -3.29 -3.93 1.67
CA ALA A 196 -3.59 -3.28 0.41
C ALA A 196 -2.36 -3.02 -0.48
N GLU A 197 -1.16 -2.91 0.09
CA GLU A 197 0.13 -2.74 -0.58
C GLU A 197 0.48 -3.90 -1.54
N TRP A 198 -0.03 -5.09 -1.24
CA TRP A 198 0.24 -6.32 -2.00
C TRP A 198 -0.58 -6.41 -3.30
N LEU A 199 -1.67 -5.66 -3.36
CA LEU A 199 -2.57 -5.67 -4.51
C LEU A 199 -1.92 -4.93 -5.68
N ASN A 200 -2.09 -5.44 -6.89
CA ASN A 200 -1.49 -4.86 -8.09
C ASN A 200 -2.36 -5.17 -9.31
N PRO A 201 -2.24 -4.42 -10.42
CA PRO A 201 -3.04 -4.65 -11.63
C PRO A 201 -2.45 -5.74 -12.54
N TYR A 202 -1.50 -6.56 -12.08
CA TYR A 202 -0.83 -7.57 -12.91
C TYR A 202 -1.21 -9.00 -12.49
N SER A 203 -1.30 -9.89 -13.47
CA SER A 203 -1.30 -11.35 -13.23
C SER A 203 0.11 -11.93 -13.22
N SER A 204 0.24 -13.21 -12.86
CA SER A 204 1.54 -13.88 -12.80
C SER A 204 2.26 -14.06 -14.14
N ASP A 205 1.52 -13.93 -15.24
CA ASP A 205 2.06 -13.84 -16.61
C ASP A 205 2.57 -12.42 -16.96
N LEU A 206 2.53 -11.49 -16.01
CA LEU A 206 2.93 -10.08 -16.14
C LEU A 206 2.07 -9.28 -17.14
N SER A 207 0.90 -9.80 -17.51
CA SER A 207 -0.09 -9.02 -18.24
C SER A 207 -0.92 -8.17 -17.28
N MET A 208 -1.22 -6.93 -17.69
CA MET A 208 -2.08 -6.05 -16.92
C MET A 208 -3.54 -6.50 -17.06
N LYS A 209 -4.27 -6.52 -15.95
CA LYS A 209 -5.67 -6.89 -15.87
C LYS A 209 -6.47 -5.80 -15.15
N PRO A 210 -7.79 -5.69 -15.41
CA PRO A 210 -8.63 -4.73 -14.70
C PRO A 210 -8.71 -5.01 -13.20
N GLY A 211 -8.64 -3.95 -12.39
CA GLY A 211 -8.74 -4.06 -10.93
C GLY A 211 -7.45 -4.53 -10.26
N LEU A 212 -7.35 -4.19 -8.97
CA LEU A 212 -6.21 -4.54 -8.13
C LEU A 212 -6.42 -5.92 -7.53
N ARG A 213 -5.42 -6.79 -7.65
CA ARG A 213 -5.51 -8.19 -7.22
C ARG A 213 -4.17 -8.71 -6.73
N VAL A 214 -4.18 -9.88 -6.12
CA VAL A 214 -2.99 -10.66 -5.82
C VAL A 214 -3.26 -12.15 -6.09
N GLU A 215 -2.36 -12.80 -6.82
CA GLU A 215 -2.41 -14.25 -7.05
C GLU A 215 -1.74 -14.99 -5.89
N ILE A 216 -2.53 -15.32 -4.88
CA ILE A 216 -2.03 -15.72 -3.57
C ILE A 216 -1.27 -17.06 -3.60
N LYS A 217 -1.69 -18.00 -4.47
CA LYS A 217 -0.95 -19.25 -4.67
C LYS A 217 0.44 -19.03 -5.25
N LYS A 218 0.62 -18.01 -6.10
CA LYS A 218 1.94 -17.67 -6.65
C LYS A 218 2.85 -17.06 -5.59
N LEU A 219 2.29 -16.32 -4.62
CA LEU A 219 3.05 -15.82 -3.48
C LEU A 219 3.44 -16.92 -2.49
N MET A 220 2.50 -17.79 -2.13
CA MET A 220 2.68 -18.81 -1.09
C MET A 220 3.38 -20.07 -1.59
N GLY A 221 3.35 -20.31 -2.90
CA GLY A 221 3.83 -21.52 -3.55
C GLY A 221 2.68 -22.46 -3.92
N ASP A 222 2.80 -23.09 -5.11
CA ASP A 222 1.73 -23.89 -5.71
C ASP A 222 1.31 -25.12 -4.87
N ASN A 223 2.16 -25.55 -3.92
CA ASN A 223 1.91 -26.71 -3.05
C ASN A 223 1.17 -26.36 -1.75
N VAL A 224 0.95 -25.08 -1.46
CA VAL A 224 0.27 -24.65 -0.23
C VAL A 224 -1.24 -24.60 -0.48
N LYS A 225 -2.00 -25.33 0.33
CA LYS A 225 -3.46 -25.28 0.32
C LYS A 225 -3.93 -24.00 1.01
N VAL A 226 -4.70 -23.19 0.29
CA VAL A 226 -5.25 -21.94 0.81
C VAL A 226 -6.72 -22.16 1.17
N LYS A 227 -7.07 -21.90 2.44
CA LYS A 227 -8.45 -21.93 2.92
C LYS A 227 -8.87 -20.55 3.37
N PHE A 228 -9.95 -20.04 2.81
CA PHE A 228 -10.50 -18.75 3.23
C PHE A 228 -11.45 -18.91 4.41
N LEU A 229 -11.29 -18.02 5.38
CA LEU A 229 -12.23 -17.80 6.46
C LEU A 229 -12.96 -16.49 6.16
N ILE A 230 -14.18 -16.63 5.66
CA ILE A 230 -15.09 -15.53 5.35
C ILE A 230 -16.36 -15.69 6.18
N PRO A 231 -17.01 -14.59 6.59
CA PRO A 231 -18.34 -14.68 7.20
C PRO A 231 -19.33 -15.27 6.20
N ASN A 232 -20.24 -16.14 6.68
CA ASN A 232 -21.18 -16.95 5.87
C ASN A 232 -22.10 -16.16 4.89
N GLU A 233 -22.09 -14.84 4.94
CA GLU A 233 -22.98 -13.95 4.19
C GLU A 233 -22.26 -13.17 3.06
N ILE A 234 -20.96 -13.37 2.87
CA ILE A 234 -20.19 -12.60 1.89
C ILE A 234 -19.49 -13.51 0.87
N ILE A 235 -19.43 -13.03 -0.38
CA ILE A 235 -18.69 -13.63 -1.49
C ILE A 235 -17.18 -13.45 -1.24
N LEU A 236 -16.36 -14.39 -1.72
CA LEU A 236 -14.90 -14.28 -1.68
C LEU A 236 -14.41 -12.94 -2.26
N PRO A 237 -13.35 -12.33 -1.69
CA PRO A 237 -12.82 -11.07 -2.18
C PRO A 237 -12.28 -11.24 -3.60
N THR A 238 -12.74 -10.39 -4.53
CA THR A 238 -12.30 -10.37 -5.93
C THR A 238 -10.80 -10.05 -6.10
N GLU A 239 -10.23 -9.40 -5.10
CA GLU A 239 -8.85 -8.96 -5.00
C GLU A 239 -7.91 -10.14 -4.72
N ILE A 240 -8.41 -11.30 -4.28
CA ILE A 240 -7.59 -12.50 -4.15
C ILE A 240 -7.94 -13.51 -5.24
N VAL A 241 -6.94 -13.83 -6.06
CA VAL A 241 -7.03 -14.85 -7.08
C VAL A 241 -6.28 -16.10 -6.61
N LEU A 242 -6.94 -17.25 -6.75
CA LEU A 242 -6.45 -18.58 -6.40
C LEU A 242 -5.63 -19.22 -7.53
#